data_AF-A0A9P5NFT6-F1
#
_entry.id   AF-A0A9P5NFT6-F1
#
_cell.length_a   1.000
_cell.length_b   1.000
_cell.length_c   1.000
_cell.angle_alpha   90.00
_cell.angle_beta   90.00
_cell.angle_gamma   90.00
#
_symmetry.space_group_name_H-M   'P 1'
#
loop_
_entity.id
_entity.type
_entity.pdbx_description
1 polymer ?
#
loop_
_entity_poly.entity_id
_entity_poly.type
_entity_poly.pdbx_seq_one_letter_code
_entity_poly.pdbx_strand_id
1 'polypeptide(L)'
;MVVCTPTKKAHIYILRKAGLKFSDIGHILNMKEPTVSRNFHELEKQGDNPSFYLCKPIPGRPRVITPHAECRVTQLIYSGEC
;
A
#
# COMPACT_ATOMS: atom_id res chain seq x y z
N MET A 1 5.52 4.81 -8.08
CA MET A 1 4.33 5.17 -7.28
C MET A 1 4.86 5.73 -5.94
N VAL A 2 4.50 6.94 -5.52
CA VAL A 2 5.01 7.50 -4.24
C VAL A 2 4.45 6.67 -3.10
N VAL A 3 5.33 6.03 -2.32
CA VAL A 3 4.94 5.23 -1.16
C VAL A 3 4.56 6.20 -0.04
N CYS A 4 3.26 6.31 0.24
CA CYS A 4 2.78 7.07 1.38
C CYS A 4 3.07 6.28 2.66
N THR A 5 3.89 6.85 3.55
CA THR A 5 4.24 6.22 4.82
C THR A 5 3.01 6.10 5.73
N PRO A 6 2.97 5.12 6.66
CA PRO A 6 1.85 4.94 7.59
C PRO A 6 1.51 6.22 8.36
N THR A 7 2.53 6.97 8.80
CA THR A 7 2.36 8.25 9.50
C THR A 7 1.68 9.29 8.62
N LYS A 8 2.09 9.41 7.35
CA LYS A 8 1.45 10.33 6.40
C LYS A 8 0.00 9.91 6.12
N LYS A 9 -0.29 8.61 5.98
CA LYS A 9 -1.66 8.10 5.84
C LYS A 9 -2.53 8.46 7.05
N ALA A 10 -2.01 8.30 8.26
CA ALA A 10 -2.71 8.67 9.48
C ALA A 10 -3.01 10.19 9.51
N HIS A 11 -2.02 11.03 9.18
CA HIS A 11 -2.23 12.47 9.08
C HIS A 11 -3.27 12.85 8.02
N ILE A 12 -3.25 12.21 6.84
CA ILE A 12 -4.26 12.45 5.80
C ILE A 12 -5.67 12.15 6.35
N TYR A 13 -5.85 11.02 7.03
CA TYR A 13 -7.13 10.62 7.58
C TYR A 13 -7.63 11.61 8.65
N ILE A 14 -6.76 11.96 9.61
CA ILE A 14 -7.07 12.89 10.70
C ILE A 14 -7.42 14.29 10.15
N LEU A 15 -6.56 14.85 9.30
CA LEU A 15 -6.76 16.20 8.76
C LEU A 15 -8.01 16.28 7.87
N ARG A 16 -8.31 15.22 7.12
CA ARG A 16 -9.51 15.20 6.30
C ARG A 16 -10.78 15.08 7.13
N LYS A 17 -10.76 14.28 8.20
CA LYS A 17 -11.86 14.19 9.19
C LYS A 17 -12.05 15.50 9.95
N ALA A 18 -10.99 16.28 10.15
CA ALA A 18 -11.05 17.64 10.69
C ALA A 18 -11.59 18.69 9.69
N GLY A 19 -11.88 18.30 8.44
CA GLY A 19 -12.54 19.16 7.45
C GLY A 19 -11.60 19.90 6.48
N LEU A 20 -10.29 19.66 6.52
CA LEU A 20 -9.36 20.30 5.59
C LEU A 20 -9.55 19.81 4.14
N LYS A 21 -9.25 20.68 3.18
CA LYS A 21 -9.25 20.33 1.74
C LYS A 21 -8.02 19.48 1.40
N PHE A 22 -8.15 18.67 0.35
CA PHE A 22 -7.04 17.81 -0.09
C PHE A 22 -5.81 18.59 -0.58
N SER A 23 -6.02 19.78 -1.17
CA SER A 23 -4.96 20.72 -1.54
C SER A 23 -4.10 21.08 -0.34
N ASP A 24 -4.74 21.50 0.75
CA ASP A 24 -4.10 22.03 1.94
C ASP A 24 -3.33 20.92 2.67
N ILE A 25 -3.93 19.74 2.77
CA ILE A 25 -3.26 18.53 3.29
C ILE A 25 -2.03 18.18 2.43
N GLY A 26 -2.14 18.33 1.11
CA GLY A 26 -1.02 18.15 0.18
C GLY A 26 0.12 19.11 0.46
N HIS A 27 -0.17 20.39 0.67
CA HIS A 27 0.83 21.39 1.05
C HIS A 27 1.49 21.08 2.40
N ILE A 28 0.71 20.72 3.42
CA ILE A 28 1.21 20.39 4.77
C ILE A 28 2.13 19.17 4.74
N LEU A 29 1.76 18.12 4.00
CA LEU A 29 2.49 16.85 3.98
C LEU A 29 3.55 16.77 2.86
N ASN A 30 3.72 17.85 2.09
CA ASN A 30 4.52 17.94 0.88
C ASN A 30 4.20 16.76 -0.07
N MET A 31 2.93 16.66 -0.47
CA MET A 31 2.38 15.60 -1.31
C MET A 31 1.47 16.19 -2.39
N LYS A 32 1.43 15.54 -3.55
CA LYS A 32 0.49 15.91 -4.61
C LYS A 32 -0.95 15.57 -4.17
N GLU A 33 -1.88 16.49 -4.40
CA GLU A 33 -3.30 16.35 -4.08
C GLU A 33 -3.92 15.01 -4.55
N PRO A 34 -3.69 14.52 -5.79
CA PRO A 34 -4.26 13.24 -6.23
C PRO A 34 -3.79 12.06 -5.37
N THR A 35 -2.58 12.14 -4.83
CA THR A 35 -2.03 11.11 -3.94
C THR A 35 -2.73 11.15 -2.59
N VAL A 36 -3.00 12.35 -2.06
CA VAL A 36 -3.76 12.54 -0.82
C VAL A 36 -5.18 12.00 -0.98
N SER A 37 -5.88 12.42 -2.02
CA SER A 37 -7.25 11.97 -2.34
C SER A 37 -7.32 10.45 -2.47
N ARG A 38 -6.41 9.85 -3.25
CA ARG A 38 -6.39 8.39 -3.42
C ARG A 38 -6.19 7.65 -2.10
N ASN A 39 -5.22 8.06 -1.28
CA ASN A 39 -4.95 7.41 0.01
C ASN A 39 -6.13 7.57 0.98
N PHE A 40 -6.78 8.74 1.01
CA PHE A 40 -7.95 8.95 1.87
C PHE A 40 -9.10 7.98 1.51
N HIS A 41 -9.50 7.91 0.24
CA HIS A 41 -10.55 6.99 -0.19
C HIS A 41 -10.17 5.51 0.01
N GLU A 42 -8.89 5.17 -0.08
CA GLU A 42 -8.41 3.81 0.24
C GLU A 42 -8.54 3.46 1.72
N LEU A 43 -8.37 4.43 2.62
CA LEU A 43 -8.57 4.26 4.06
C LEU A 43 -10.05 4.23 4.40
N GLU A 44 -10.86 5.11 3.79
CA GLU A 44 -12.32 5.15 4.00
C GLU A 44 -13.00 3.83 3.62
N LYS A 45 -12.53 3.16 2.55
CA LYS A 45 -12.99 1.82 2.16
C LYS A 45 -12.75 0.73 3.20
N GLN A 46 -11.86 0.95 4.17
CA GLN A 46 -11.56 -0.03 5.22
C GLN A 46 -12.53 0.05 6.41
N GLY A 47 -13.37 1.10 6.48
CA GLY A 47 -14.36 1.30 7.55
C GLY A 47 -13.86 2.19 8.70
N ASP A 48 -14.45 1.98 9.89
CA ASP A 48 -14.28 2.88 11.04
C ASP A 48 -12.88 2.84 11.66
N ASN A 49 -12.16 1.72 11.51
CA ASN A 49 -10.79 1.56 12.02
C ASN A 49 -9.84 1.14 10.89
N PRO A 50 -9.43 2.08 10.01
CA PRO A 50 -8.57 1.78 8.89
C PRO A 50 -7.14 1.44 9.36
N SER A 51 -6.55 0.42 8.75
CA SER A 51 -5.15 0.07 8.98
C SER A 51 -4.22 0.89 8.07
N PHE A 52 -3.37 1.70 8.70
CA PHE A 52 -2.38 2.53 8.01
C PHE A 52 -1.18 1.74 7.45
N TYR A 53 -0.98 0.51 7.95
CA TYR A 53 0.14 -0.37 7.59
C TYR A 53 -0.18 -1.33 6.46
N LEU A 54 -1.44 -1.39 6.00
CA LEU A 54 -1.79 -2.26 4.88
C LEU A 54 -1.05 -1.82 3.61
N CYS A 55 -0.19 -2.72 3.15
CA CYS A 55 0.48 -2.62 1.86
C CYS A 55 -0.41 -3.26 0.80
N LYS A 56 -0.59 -2.54 -0.32
CA LYS A 56 -1.31 -3.12 -1.46
C LYS A 56 -0.54 -4.32 -2.02
N PRO A 57 -1.25 -5.39 -2.42
CA PRO A 57 -0.67 -6.45 -3.24
C PRO A 57 0.05 -5.86 -4.44
N ILE A 58 1.29 -6.29 -4.70
CA ILE A 58 1.92 -6.05 -6.00
C ILE A 58 1.34 -7.09 -6.96
N PRO A 59 0.67 -6.67 -8.05
CA PRO A 59 0.13 -7.60 -9.04
C PRO A 59 1.26 -8.44 -9.66
N GLY A 60 0.96 -9.70 -9.98
CA GLY A 60 1.91 -10.63 -10.60
C GLY A 60 2.81 -11.41 -9.61
N ARG A 61 2.82 -11.07 -8.32
CA ARG A 61 3.53 -11.89 -7.32
C ARG A 61 2.66 -13.09 -6.90
N PRO A 62 3.10 -14.34 -7.14
CA PRO A 62 2.41 -15.52 -6.63
C PRO A 62 2.37 -15.45 -5.10
N ARG A 63 1.17 -15.54 -4.52
CA ARG A 63 0.95 -15.51 -3.06
C ARG A 63 0.85 -16.91 -2.45
N VAL A 64 0.42 -17.85 -3.29
CA VAL A 64 0.39 -19.26 -3.00
C VAL A 64 1.51 -19.85 -3.84
N ILE A 65 2.40 -20.61 -3.20
CA ILE A 65 3.39 -21.37 -3.95
C ILE A 65 2.58 -22.41 -4.72
N THR A 66 2.58 -22.29 -6.05
CA THR A 66 1.90 -23.29 -6.87
C THR A 66 2.73 -24.58 -6.83
N PRO A 67 2.12 -25.76 -6.96
CA PRO A 67 2.87 -27.02 -7.04
C PRO A 67 3.97 -26.98 -8.11
N HIS A 68 3.73 -26.26 -9.21
CA HIS A 68 4.73 -26.04 -10.25
C HIS A 68 5.90 -25.16 -9.79
N ALA A 69 5.65 -24.13 -8.99
CA ALA A 69 6.71 -23.31 -8.40
C ALA A 69 7.53 -24.12 -7.38
N GLU A 70 6.89 -24.96 -6.55
CA GLU A 70 7.58 -25.88 -5.64
C GLU A 70 8.49 -26.86 -6.39
N CYS A 71 7.96 -27.51 -7.43
CA CYS A 71 8.68 -28.48 -8.23
C CYS A 71 9.89 -27.87 -8.94
N ARG A 72 9.75 -26.64 -9.45
CA ARG A 72 10.87 -25.93 -10.09
C ARG A 72 11.95 -25.54 -9.08
N VAL A 73 11.56 -25.11 -7.89
CA VAL A 73 12.51 -24.78 -6.81
C VAL A 73 13.24 -26.04 -6.35
N THR A 74 12.57 -27.16 -6.13
CA THR A 74 13.23 -28.41 -5.77
C THR A 74 14.19 -28.88 -6.87
N GLN A 75 13.80 -28.82 -8.14
CA GLN A 75 14.70 -29.14 -9.26
C GLN A 75 15.95 -28.28 -9.28
N LEU A 76 15.84 -26.96 -9.08
CA LEU A 76 17.00 -26.05 -9.01
C LEU A 76 17.91 -26.35 -7.81
N ILE A 77 17.33 -26.64 -6.64
CA ILE A 77 18.10 -27.05 -5.45
C ILE A 77 18.87 -28.35 -5.71
N TYR A 78 18.23 -29.34 -6.34
CA TYR A 78 18.86 -30.62 -6.64
C TYR A 78 19.87 -30.55 -7.80
N SER A 79 19.68 -29.67 -8.79
CA SER A 79 20.61 -29.51 -9.91
C SER A 79 21.85 -28.68 -9.54
N GLY A 80 21.82 -27.93 -8.44
CA GLY A 80 22.92 -27.06 -8.02
C GLY A 80 23.08 -25.80 -8.89
N GLU A 81 22.09 -25.50 -9.73
CA GLU A 81 22.06 -24.29 -10.55
C GLU A 81 21.49 -23.12 -9.74
N CYS A 82 22.30 -22.08 -9.52
CA CYS A 82 21.92 -20.82 -8.89
C CYS A 82 21.87 -19.70 -9.92
#